data_AF-A0A183UV37-F1
#
_entry.id   AF-A0A183UV37-F1
#
_cell.length_a   1.000
_cell.length_b   1.000
_cell.length_c   1.000
_cell.angle_alpha   90.00
_cell.angle_beta   90.00
_cell.angle_gamma   90.00
#
_symmetry.space_group_name_H-M   'P 1'
#
loop_
_entity.id
_entity.type
_entity.pdbx_description
1 polymer ?
#
loop_
_entity_poly.entity_id
_entity_poly.type
_entity_poly.pdbx_seq_one_letter_code
_entity_poly.pdbx_strand_id
1 'polypeptide(L)'
;MTYRSDSDIYAPYDRLLPKSAPPLPGHEYHAYNWSEVRDAISKKDKLAFQLVSNCYSRSGREAIVNELQKHIEVSVRGQCSNFVCDTACEKEMLERHKFYLAFENSICDEYVSEKVWRMKQLIVPVVLRASDYSTLLPNGSFLAVDQFPSLYQLALQLLDLASNNSEYER
;
A
#
# COMPACT_ATOMS: atom_id res chain seq x y z
N MET A 1 -18.22 11.14 -14.44
CA MET A 1 -16.86 10.57 -14.38
C MET A 1 -16.55 10.22 -12.93
N THR A 2 -16.35 8.94 -12.62
CA THR A 2 -16.04 8.47 -11.26
C THR A 2 -15.17 7.21 -11.32
N TYR A 3 -14.59 6.81 -10.18
CA TYR A 3 -13.79 5.59 -10.02
C TYR A 3 -14.62 4.30 -10.05
N ARG A 4 -15.94 4.40 -10.09
CA ARG A 4 -16.83 3.24 -10.12
C ARG A 4 -16.85 2.58 -11.50
N SER A 5 -16.71 1.26 -11.54
CA SER A 5 -16.74 0.44 -12.75
C SER A 5 -18.12 0.42 -13.41
N ASP A 6 -19.18 0.64 -12.64
CA ASP A 6 -20.58 0.74 -13.10
C ASP A 6 -20.98 2.14 -13.59
N SER A 7 -20.03 3.07 -13.70
CA SER A 7 -20.31 4.43 -14.16
C SER A 7 -20.20 4.60 -15.68
N ASP A 8 -20.97 5.54 -16.23
CA ASP A 8 -20.95 5.87 -17.67
C ASP A 8 -19.55 6.30 -18.16
N ILE A 9 -18.76 6.91 -17.28
CA ILE A 9 -17.38 7.31 -17.54
C ILE A 9 -16.52 6.85 -16.37
N TYR A 10 -15.96 5.65 -16.51
CA TYR A 10 -15.04 5.04 -15.56
C TYR A 10 -13.64 5.69 -15.64
N ALA A 11 -13.20 6.28 -14.53
CA ALA A 11 -11.92 6.96 -14.38
C ALA A 11 -11.26 6.58 -13.04
N PRO A 12 -10.59 5.42 -12.96
CA PRO A 12 -9.84 5.02 -11.77
C PRO A 12 -8.56 5.87 -11.63
N TYR A 13 -7.98 5.86 -10.43
CA TYR A 13 -6.73 6.58 -10.15
C TYR A 13 -5.53 6.02 -10.93
N ASP A 14 -5.49 4.70 -11.14
CA ASP A 14 -4.43 4.02 -11.88
C ASP A 14 -4.86 2.61 -12.30
N ARG A 15 -3.99 1.90 -13.03
CA ARG A 15 -4.22 0.50 -13.42
C ARG A 15 -2.90 -0.24 -13.64
N LEU A 16 -2.85 -1.52 -13.26
CA LEU A 16 -1.81 -2.44 -13.70
C LEU A 16 -2.24 -3.15 -14.97
N LEU A 17 -1.33 -3.23 -15.94
CA LEU A 17 -1.52 -4.00 -17.17
C LEU A 17 -0.58 -5.21 -17.16
N PRO A 18 -1.03 -6.37 -17.70
CA PRO A 18 -0.13 -7.49 -17.93
C PRO A 18 1.07 -7.04 -18.77
N LYS A 19 2.26 -7.60 -18.50
CA LYS A 19 3.47 -7.28 -19.27
C LYS A 19 3.33 -7.57 -20.78
N SER A 20 2.45 -8.50 -21.15
CA SER A 20 2.13 -8.84 -22.52
C SER A 20 1.12 -7.89 -23.20
N ALA A 21 0.51 -6.97 -22.45
CA ALA A 21 -0.46 -6.04 -22.99
C ALA A 21 0.22 -5.00 -23.91
N PRO A 22 -0.46 -4.55 -24.99
CA PRO A 22 0.06 -3.49 -25.84
C PRO A 22 0.17 -2.17 -25.06
N PRO A 23 1.24 -1.38 -25.28
CA PRO A 23 1.38 -0.09 -24.63
C PRO A 23 0.28 0.87 -25.09
N LEU A 24 -0.36 1.54 -24.15
CA LEU A 24 -1.28 2.64 -24.41
C LEU A 24 -0.50 3.89 -24.85
N PRO A 25 -0.96 4.63 -25.88
CA PRO A 25 -0.34 5.87 -26.31
C PRO A 25 -0.23 6.90 -25.17
N GLY A 26 0.92 7.56 -25.06
CA GLY A 26 1.15 8.64 -24.09
C GLY A 26 1.36 8.17 -22.64
N HIS A 27 1.58 6.88 -22.40
CA HIS A 27 1.82 6.33 -21.06
C HIS A 27 3.25 5.80 -20.94
N GLU A 28 3.88 6.07 -19.81
CA GLU A 28 5.19 5.50 -19.45
C GLU A 28 5.01 4.19 -18.67
N TYR A 29 5.85 3.21 -18.98
CA TYR A 29 5.84 1.90 -18.34
C TYR A 29 7.19 1.67 -17.69
N HIS A 30 7.19 1.30 -16.41
CA HIS A 30 8.37 0.85 -15.71
C HIS A 30 8.24 -0.64 -15.41
N ALA A 31 9.20 -1.44 -15.87
CA ALA A 31 9.26 -2.87 -15.59
C ALA A 31 10.56 -3.18 -14.86
N TYR A 32 10.47 -3.51 -13.57
CA TYR A 32 11.61 -3.93 -12.78
C TYR A 32 12.13 -5.30 -13.22
N ASN A 33 13.44 -5.47 -13.21
CA ASN A 33 14.07 -6.79 -13.25
C ASN A 33 14.33 -7.31 -11.83
N TRP A 34 14.54 -8.62 -11.68
CA TRP A 34 14.73 -9.25 -10.37
C TRP A 34 15.95 -8.76 -9.59
N SER A 35 17.00 -8.26 -10.26
CA SER A 35 18.14 -7.67 -9.55
C SER A 35 17.82 -6.32 -8.92
N GLU A 36 17.06 -5.47 -9.63
CA GLU A 36 16.55 -4.20 -9.10
C GLU A 36 15.58 -4.41 -7.94
N VAL A 37 14.70 -5.41 -8.05
CA VAL A 37 13.79 -5.79 -6.97
C VAL A 37 14.57 -6.19 -5.72
N ARG A 38 15.54 -7.10 -5.84
CA ARG A 38 16.34 -7.55 -4.68
C ARG A 38 17.18 -6.42 -4.08
N ASP A 39 17.76 -5.55 -4.90
CA ASP A 39 18.48 -4.36 -4.43
C ASP A 39 17.55 -3.44 -3.63
N ALA A 40 16.35 -3.15 -4.14
CA ALA A 40 15.35 -2.36 -3.43
C ALA A 40 14.90 -3.02 -2.12
N ILE A 41 14.72 -4.34 -2.09
CA ILE A 41 14.34 -5.08 -0.88
C ILE A 41 15.47 -5.05 0.16
N SER A 42 16.73 -5.14 -0.28
CA SER A 42 17.90 -5.11 0.62
C SER A 42 18.05 -3.79 1.39
N LYS A 43 17.49 -2.70 0.85
CA LYS A 43 17.50 -1.36 1.46
C LYS A 43 16.40 -1.19 2.52
N LYS A 44 15.45 -2.12 2.61
CA LYS A 44 14.31 -2.03 3.53
C LYS A 44 14.67 -2.54 4.91
N ASP A 45 14.87 -1.60 5.83
CA ASP A 45 15.26 -1.86 7.21
C ASP A 45 14.17 -1.55 8.24
N LYS A 46 13.04 -0.98 7.81
CA LYS A 46 11.89 -0.65 8.65
C LYS A 46 10.65 -1.45 8.26
N LEU A 47 9.76 -1.64 9.22
CA LEU A 47 8.61 -2.52 9.05
C LEU A 47 7.47 -1.86 8.25
N ALA A 48 6.72 -0.95 8.88
CA ALA A 48 5.52 -0.37 8.28
C ALA A 48 5.54 1.17 8.29
N PHE A 49 5.03 1.77 7.21
CA PHE A 49 4.95 3.22 7.02
C PHE A 49 3.53 3.65 6.66
N GLN A 50 3.11 4.80 7.18
CA GLN A 50 1.91 5.51 6.75
C GLN A 50 2.19 7.00 6.55
N LEU A 51 1.78 7.52 5.40
CA LEU A 51 1.73 8.95 5.14
C LEU A 51 0.27 9.43 5.19
N VAL A 52 -0.05 10.32 6.12
CA VAL A 52 -1.44 10.71 6.40
C VAL A 52 -1.58 12.21 6.69
N SER A 53 -2.54 12.83 6.00
CA SER A 53 -2.88 14.25 6.15
C SER A 53 -4.32 14.52 6.60
N ASN A 54 -5.23 13.54 6.46
CA ASN A 54 -6.59 13.63 7.00
C ASN A 54 -6.68 12.81 8.30
N CYS A 55 -6.90 13.50 9.42
CA CYS A 55 -6.81 12.92 10.76
C CYS A 55 -8.17 12.49 11.35
N TYR A 56 -9.23 12.72 10.59
CA TYR A 56 -10.60 12.42 10.97
C TYR A 56 -11.28 11.70 9.81
N SER A 57 -10.81 10.48 9.55
CA SER A 57 -11.34 9.63 8.49
C SER A 57 -12.70 9.02 8.85
N ARG A 58 -13.53 8.79 7.85
CA ARG A 58 -14.78 8.02 8.00
C ARG A 58 -14.53 6.52 8.04
N SER A 59 -13.37 6.07 7.59
CA SER A 59 -12.96 4.66 7.64
C SER A 59 -12.53 4.20 9.02
N GLY A 60 -12.25 5.12 9.96
CA GLY A 60 -11.73 4.77 11.28
C GLY A 60 -10.29 4.25 11.24
N ARG A 61 -9.54 4.53 10.17
CA ARG A 61 -8.17 4.02 9.96
C ARG A 61 -7.21 4.41 11.09
N GLU A 62 -7.47 5.52 11.77
CA GLU A 62 -6.68 6.01 12.90
C GLU A 62 -6.73 5.01 14.06
N ALA A 63 -7.91 4.45 14.36
CA ALA A 63 -8.07 3.46 15.41
C ALA A 63 -7.33 2.16 15.07
N ILE A 64 -7.38 1.74 13.80
CA ILE A 64 -6.66 0.56 13.30
C ILE A 64 -5.15 0.74 13.46
N VAL A 65 -4.61 1.88 13.05
CA VAL A 65 -3.17 2.18 13.14
C VAL A 65 -2.73 2.26 14.61
N ASN A 66 -3.51 2.92 15.46
CA ASN A 66 -3.23 3.03 16.89
C ASN A 66 -3.20 1.66 17.58
N GLU A 67 -4.10 0.75 17.21
CA GLU A 67 -4.09 -0.62 17.73
C GLU A 67 -2.89 -1.41 17.21
N LEU A 68 -2.60 -1.32 15.90
CA LEU A 68 -1.47 -2.01 15.28
C LEU A 68 -0.12 -1.57 15.86
N GLN A 69 0.04 -0.29 16.20
CA GLN A 69 1.22 0.27 16.86
C GLN A 69 1.52 -0.34 18.25
N LYS A 70 0.56 -1.01 18.88
CA LYS A 70 0.79 -1.76 20.13
C LYS A 70 1.57 -3.05 19.92
N HIS A 71 1.60 -3.55 18.69
CA HIS A 71 2.18 -4.85 18.34
C HIS A 71 3.43 -4.73 17.48
N ILE A 72 3.51 -3.68 16.65
CA ILE A 72 4.61 -3.47 15.71
C ILE A 72 4.98 -2.00 15.55
N GLU A 73 6.20 -1.73 15.08
CA GLU A 73 6.62 -0.39 14.72
C GLU A 73 5.92 0.08 13.44
N VAL A 74 5.17 1.18 13.55
CA VAL A 74 4.59 1.89 12.41
C VAL A 74 5.09 3.32 12.41
N SER A 75 5.86 3.68 11.39
CA SER A 75 6.26 5.05 11.15
C SER A 75 5.09 5.84 10.55
N VAL A 76 4.56 6.80 11.31
CA VAL A 76 3.51 7.71 10.83
C VAL A 76 4.12 9.08 10.52
N ARG A 77 3.84 9.61 9.33
CA ARG A 77 4.26 10.94 8.86
C ARG A 77 3.10 11.70 8.24
N GLY A 78 3.28 13.01 8.05
CA GLY A 78 2.30 13.91 7.44
C GLY A 78 1.59 14.79 8.48
N GLN A 79 0.52 15.47 8.07
CA GLN A 79 -0.15 16.49 8.89
C GLN A 79 -0.80 15.93 10.16
N CYS A 80 -1.06 14.63 10.21
CA CYS A 80 -1.60 13.96 11.41
C CYS A 80 -0.52 13.42 12.34
N SER A 81 0.72 13.84 12.12
CA SER A 81 1.88 13.51 12.95
C SER A 81 2.66 14.78 13.26
N ASN A 82 3.58 14.72 14.22
CA ASN A 82 4.49 15.84 14.51
C ASN A 82 5.57 16.06 13.42
N PHE A 83 5.59 15.24 12.36
CA PHE A 83 6.60 15.25 11.31
C PHE A 83 5.96 15.41 9.94
N VAL A 84 5.99 16.65 9.43
CA VAL A 84 5.65 16.93 8.04
C VAL A 84 6.68 16.24 7.13
N CYS A 85 6.20 15.62 6.07
CA CYS A 85 7.00 14.84 5.14
C CYS A 85 6.75 15.38 3.73
N ASP A 86 7.80 15.90 3.11
CA ASP A 86 7.79 16.36 1.73
C ASP A 86 8.03 15.18 0.77
N THR A 87 8.15 15.47 -0.52
CA THR A 87 8.36 14.44 -1.55
C THR A 87 9.65 13.64 -1.34
N ALA A 88 10.73 14.28 -0.86
CA ALA A 88 12.01 13.62 -0.62
C ALA A 88 11.90 12.67 0.59
N CYS A 89 11.29 13.14 1.66
CA CYS A 89 10.96 12.32 2.83
C CYS A 89 10.05 11.14 2.46
N GLU A 90 8.99 11.35 1.67
CA GLU A 90 8.08 10.27 1.26
C GLU A 90 8.86 9.19 0.49
N LYS A 91 9.70 9.60 -0.46
CA LYS A 91 10.54 8.68 -1.22
C LYS A 91 11.47 7.87 -0.32
N GLU A 92 12.18 8.51 0.61
CA GLU A 92 13.05 7.80 1.57
C GLU A 92 12.25 6.80 2.41
N MET A 93 11.08 7.19 2.90
CA MET A 93 10.22 6.32 3.69
C MET A 93 9.75 5.11 2.88
N LEU A 94 9.34 5.29 1.63
CA LEU A 94 8.92 4.19 0.75
C LEU A 94 10.09 3.24 0.42
N GLU A 95 11.30 3.77 0.26
CA GLU A 95 12.51 2.97 0.02
C GLU A 95 12.91 2.12 1.24
N ARG A 96 12.76 2.66 2.45
CA ARG A 96 13.21 2.01 3.70
C ARG A 96 12.20 1.08 4.36
N HIS A 97 10.92 1.15 4.02
CA HIS A 97 9.89 0.32 4.65
C HIS A 97 9.47 -0.85 3.78
N LYS A 98 9.14 -1.97 4.45
CA LYS A 98 8.58 -3.17 3.82
C LYS A 98 7.10 -3.01 3.48
N PHE A 99 6.33 -2.42 4.39
CA PHE A 99 4.88 -2.30 4.24
C PHE A 99 4.44 -0.84 4.21
N TYR A 100 3.49 -0.54 3.32
CA TYR A 100 2.81 0.75 3.28
C TYR A 100 1.35 0.58 3.69
N LEU A 101 0.91 1.24 4.76
CA LEU A 101 -0.48 1.20 5.20
C LEU A 101 -1.34 2.12 4.31
N ALA A 102 -1.79 1.58 3.18
CA ALA A 102 -2.57 2.24 2.13
C ALA A 102 -4.05 2.40 2.53
N PHE A 103 -4.31 2.87 3.75
CA PHE A 103 -5.67 2.96 4.28
C PHE A 103 -6.42 4.19 3.73
N GLU A 104 -7.52 3.93 3.04
CA GLU A 104 -8.39 4.98 2.52
C GLU A 104 -9.09 5.76 3.63
N ASN A 105 -9.48 6.99 3.32
CA ASN A 105 -10.17 7.87 4.28
C ASN A 105 -11.65 7.49 4.50
N SER A 106 -12.20 6.63 3.64
CA SER A 106 -13.58 6.17 3.62
C SER A 106 -13.60 4.73 3.13
N ILE A 107 -14.54 3.92 3.62
CA ILE A 107 -14.78 2.58 3.12
C ILE A 107 -15.93 2.68 2.12
N CYS A 108 -15.60 2.67 0.83
CA CYS A 108 -16.54 2.75 -0.26
C CYS A 108 -16.15 1.74 -1.33
N ASP A 109 -17.16 1.14 -1.96
CA ASP A 109 -16.94 0.08 -2.93
C ASP A 109 -16.18 0.59 -4.16
N GLU A 110 -15.06 -0.07 -4.47
CA GLU A 110 -14.10 0.29 -5.53
C GLU A 110 -13.38 1.63 -5.32
N TYR A 111 -13.46 2.24 -4.13
CA TYR A 111 -12.72 3.46 -3.85
C TYR A 111 -11.24 3.14 -3.57
N VAL A 112 -10.45 3.16 -4.64
CA VAL A 112 -9.01 2.91 -4.62
C VAL A 112 -8.26 4.13 -5.15
N SER A 113 -7.49 4.77 -4.27
CA SER A 113 -6.81 6.04 -4.54
C SER A 113 -5.31 5.86 -4.82
N GLU A 114 -4.58 6.97 -4.98
CA GLU A 114 -3.12 7.04 -5.11
C GLU A 114 -2.34 6.25 -4.04
N LYS A 115 -2.93 5.95 -2.88
CA LYS A 115 -2.25 5.31 -1.75
C LYS A 115 -1.69 3.94 -2.11
N VAL A 116 -2.51 3.07 -2.69
CA VAL A 116 -2.07 1.70 -3.01
C VAL A 116 -1.03 1.69 -4.12
N TRP A 117 -1.12 2.65 -5.05
CA TRP A 117 -0.24 2.75 -6.21
C TRP A 117 1.21 3.12 -5.87
N ARG A 118 1.49 3.50 -4.62
CA ARG A 118 2.86 3.58 -4.09
C ARG A 118 3.60 2.25 -4.17
N MET A 119 2.89 1.13 -4.31
CA MET A 119 3.47 -0.18 -4.62
C MET A 119 4.38 -0.18 -5.86
N LYS A 120 4.19 0.78 -6.78
CA LYS A 120 5.11 1.00 -7.92
C LYS A 120 6.55 1.29 -7.49
N GLN A 121 6.78 1.67 -6.23
CA GLN A 121 8.11 1.84 -5.61
C GLN A 121 8.58 0.59 -4.84
N LEU A 122 8.05 -0.59 -5.18
CA LEU A 122 8.44 -1.89 -4.61
C LEU A 122 8.20 -1.99 -3.10
N ILE A 123 7.14 -1.35 -2.59
CA ILE A 123 6.66 -1.49 -1.22
C ILE A 123 5.36 -2.28 -1.21
N VAL A 124 5.17 -3.18 -0.24
CA VAL A 124 3.96 -4.03 -0.19
C VAL A 124 2.83 -3.25 0.49
N PRO A 125 1.69 -3.01 -0.19
CA PRO A 125 0.58 -2.30 0.43
C PRO A 125 -0.20 -3.20 1.41
N VAL A 126 -0.62 -2.61 2.51
CA VAL A 126 -1.61 -3.15 3.44
C VAL A 126 -2.86 -2.28 3.33
N VAL A 127 -3.99 -2.89 2.95
CA VAL A 127 -5.26 -2.21 2.67
C VAL A 127 -6.32 -2.58 3.71
N LEU A 128 -7.44 -1.85 3.75
CA LEU A 128 -8.50 -2.13 4.73
C LEU A 128 -9.35 -3.35 4.36
N ARG A 129 -9.71 -3.49 3.07
CA ARG A 129 -10.70 -4.47 2.61
C ARG A 129 -10.27 -5.13 1.31
N ALA A 130 -10.19 -6.46 1.27
CA ALA A 130 -9.63 -7.18 0.13
C ALA A 130 -10.46 -7.03 -1.16
N SER A 131 -11.79 -7.00 -1.03
CA SER A 131 -12.71 -6.98 -2.17
C SER A 131 -12.52 -5.75 -3.07
N ASP A 132 -12.11 -4.61 -2.51
CA ASP A 132 -11.92 -3.36 -3.26
C ASP A 132 -10.70 -3.43 -4.21
N TYR A 133 -9.76 -4.33 -3.95
CA TYR A 133 -8.48 -4.40 -4.68
C TYR A 133 -8.31 -5.67 -5.50
N SER A 134 -9.07 -6.73 -5.21
CA SER A 134 -8.94 -8.05 -5.86
C SER A 134 -9.09 -8.06 -7.39
N THR A 135 -9.79 -7.08 -7.96
CA THR A 135 -9.95 -6.91 -9.42
C THR A 135 -8.91 -5.97 -10.04
N LEU A 136 -8.22 -5.19 -9.21
CA LEU A 136 -7.27 -4.14 -9.62
C LEU A 136 -5.81 -4.57 -9.45
N LEU A 137 -5.53 -5.39 -8.45
CA LEU A 137 -4.19 -5.83 -8.06
C LEU A 137 -4.05 -7.35 -8.19
N PRO A 138 -2.87 -7.86 -8.57
CA PRO A 138 -2.61 -9.29 -8.55
C PRO A 138 -2.80 -9.91 -7.16
N ASN A 139 -3.35 -11.13 -7.12
CA ASN A 139 -3.42 -11.88 -5.87
C ASN A 139 -2.02 -12.10 -5.29
N GLY A 140 -1.88 -11.91 -3.97
CA GLY A 140 -0.60 -12.00 -3.27
C GLY A 140 0.21 -10.70 -3.27
N SER A 141 -0.15 -9.68 -4.06
CA SER A 141 0.62 -8.43 -4.11
C SER A 141 0.28 -7.42 -3.00
N PHE A 142 -0.60 -7.78 -2.07
CA PHE A 142 -1.06 -6.93 -0.97
C PHE A 142 -1.61 -7.77 0.18
N LEU A 143 -1.68 -7.18 1.38
CA LEU A 143 -2.40 -7.74 2.53
C LEU A 143 -3.63 -6.89 2.82
N ALA A 144 -4.73 -7.50 3.28
CA ALA A 144 -5.92 -6.75 3.67
C ALA A 144 -6.29 -7.01 5.14
N VAL A 145 -6.61 -5.95 5.88
CA VAL A 145 -6.93 -6.03 7.32
C VAL A 145 -8.11 -6.97 7.58
N ASP A 146 -9.14 -6.95 6.74
CA ASP A 146 -10.35 -7.78 6.86
C ASP A 146 -10.13 -9.29 6.62
N GLN A 147 -8.95 -9.69 6.13
CA GLN A 147 -8.58 -11.11 5.99
C GLN A 147 -8.02 -11.71 7.28
N PHE A 148 -7.76 -10.89 8.31
CA PHE A 148 -7.19 -11.34 9.58
C PHE A 148 -8.26 -11.34 10.67
N PRO A 149 -8.30 -12.37 11.54
CA PRO A 149 -9.20 -12.41 12.69
C PRO A 149 -8.98 -11.27 13.70
N SER A 150 -7.77 -10.69 13.72
CA SER A 150 -7.43 -9.56 14.58
C SER A 150 -6.22 -8.79 14.05
N LEU A 151 -6.03 -7.56 14.52
CA LEU A 151 -4.85 -6.74 14.20
C LEU A 151 -3.56 -7.32 14.77
N TYR A 152 -3.64 -8.10 15.85
CA TYR A 152 -2.51 -8.87 16.36
C TYR A 152 -2.07 -9.95 15.36
N GLN A 153 -3.01 -10.67 14.73
CA GLN A 153 -2.68 -11.66 13.71
C GLN A 153 -2.09 -11.01 12.45
N LEU A 154 -2.62 -9.85 12.04
CA LEU A 154 -2.00 -9.05 10.97
C LEU A 154 -0.57 -8.65 11.35
N ALA A 155 -0.34 -8.15 12.57
CA ALA A 155 0.98 -7.78 13.04
C ALA A 155 1.98 -8.95 13.00
N LEU A 156 1.56 -10.15 13.44
CA LEU A 156 2.38 -11.36 13.35
C LEU A 156 2.71 -11.72 11.91
N GLN A 157 1.75 -11.64 10.99
CA GLN A 157 1.98 -11.88 9.57
C GLN A 157 3.00 -10.91 8.97
N LEU A 158 2.91 -9.62 9.31
CA LEU A 158 3.85 -8.60 8.85
C LEU A 158 5.27 -8.87 9.37
N LEU A 159 5.41 -9.31 10.62
CA LEU A 159 6.70 -9.69 11.20
C LEU A 159 7.30 -10.93 10.53
N ASP A 160 6.48 -11.96 10.30
CA ASP A 160 6.89 -13.21 9.64
C ASP A 160 7.43 -12.92 8.24
N LEU A 161 6.64 -12.23 7.41
CA LEU A 161 7.05 -11.79 6.07
C LEU A 161 8.29 -10.89 6.12
N ALA A 162 8.40 -9.99 7.10
CA ALA A 162 9.58 -9.14 7.21
C ALA A 162 10.86 -9.92 7.49
N SER A 163 10.76 -11.03 8.22
CA SER A 163 11.88 -11.91 8.58
C SER A 163 12.26 -12.91 7.49
N ASN A 164 11.36 -13.19 6.54
CA ASN A 164 11.55 -14.16 5.47
C ASN A 164 11.55 -13.47 4.09
N ASN A 165 12.74 -13.12 3.61
CA ASN A 165 12.88 -12.45 2.31
C ASN A 165 12.34 -13.29 1.14
N SER A 166 12.38 -14.63 1.21
CA SER A 166 11.87 -15.49 0.14
C SER A 166 10.34 -15.43 0.02
N GLU A 167 9.63 -15.38 1.16
CA GLU A 167 8.18 -15.18 1.15
C GLU A 167 7.80 -13.73 0.83
N TYR A 168 8.60 -12.75 1.27
CA TYR A 168 8.39 -11.34 0.92
C TYR A 168 8.61 -11.03 -0.57
N GLU A 169 9.48 -11.79 -1.25
CA GLU A 169 9.74 -11.67 -2.69
C GLU A 169 8.66 -12.32 -3.59
N ARG A 170 7.75 -13.12 -2.99
CA ARG A 170 6.77 -13.94 -3.71
C ARG A 170 5.51 -13.17 -4.07
#